data_AF-A0A924DVK0-F1
#
_entry.id   AF-A0A924DVK0-F1
#
_cell.length_a   1.000
_cell.length_b   1.000
_cell.length_c   1.000
_cell.angle_alpha   90.00
_cell.angle_beta   90.00
_cell.angle_gamma   90.00
#
_symmetry.space_group_name_H-M   'P 1'
#
loop_
_entity.id
_entity.type
_entity.pdbx_description
1 polymer ?
#
loop_
_entity_poly.entity_id
_entity_poly.type
_entity_poly.pdbx_seq_one_letter_code
_entity_poly.pdbx_strand_id
1 'polypeptide(L)'
;MRSIPSPSGSDGAIGEGVDRHGNGLSGGRVPGTPPNDPSFPSAANLTQAGPLGKWSQPDFVKALCTGIRPDESSIHPFMPWKLAGQMKDEEITATWRYLQSVPPKATGGR
;
A
#
# COMPACT_ATOMS: atom_id res chain seq x y z
N MET A 1 -35.60 4.53 27.95
CA MET A 1 -34.64 3.71 27.19
C MET A 1 -33.63 4.61 26.50
N ARG A 2 -32.35 4.60 26.92
CA ARG A 2 -31.25 5.19 26.15
C ARG A 2 -30.35 4.03 25.71
N SER A 3 -30.41 3.68 24.43
CA SER A 3 -29.50 2.69 23.85
C SER A 3 -28.11 3.30 23.77
N ILE A 4 -27.18 2.68 24.47
CA ILE A 4 -25.74 2.89 24.32
C ILE A 4 -25.34 2.12 23.05
N PRO A 5 -24.76 2.75 22.02
CA PRO A 5 -24.16 2.00 20.93
C PRO A 5 -22.88 1.30 21.43
N SER A 6 -22.81 0.00 21.18
CA SER A 6 -21.66 -0.86 21.45
C SER A 6 -20.38 -0.27 20.82
N PRO A 7 -19.23 -0.31 21.52
CA PRO A 7 -17.94 -0.01 20.90
C PRO A 7 -17.61 -1.13 19.91
N SER A 8 -17.91 -0.89 18.62
CA SER A 8 -17.31 -1.65 17.52
C SER A 8 -15.80 -1.40 17.57
N GLY A 9 -15.03 -2.48 17.72
CA GLY A 9 -13.57 -2.48 17.84
C GLY A 9 -12.85 -1.62 16.79
N SER A 10 -11.62 -1.19 17.03
CA SER A 10 -10.53 -1.95 17.62
C SER A 10 -9.61 -1.05 18.43
N ASP A 11 -9.20 -1.58 19.57
CA ASP A 11 -8.17 -1.07 20.44
C ASP A 11 -6.82 -0.95 19.70
N GLY A 12 -6.05 0.08 20.07
CA GLY A 12 -4.59 0.10 20.06
C GLY A 12 -3.81 -0.11 18.75
N ALA A 13 -3.19 0.97 18.26
CA ALA A 13 -1.74 1.04 18.15
C ALA A 13 -1.29 2.49 17.90
N ILE A 14 -1.07 3.23 18.99
CA ILE A 14 -0.06 4.29 19.01
C ILE A 14 1.29 3.59 19.14
N GLY A 15 2.14 3.63 18.10
CA GLY A 15 3.52 3.18 18.20
C GLY A 15 4.00 2.35 17.02
N GLU A 16 5.20 2.73 16.55
CA GLU A 16 6.01 2.14 15.48
C GLU A 16 5.58 2.55 14.08
N GLY A 17 6.55 2.96 13.25
CA GLY A 17 6.32 3.53 11.92
C GLY A 17 5.62 2.54 11.00
N VAL A 18 4.29 2.51 11.07
CA VAL A 18 3.47 1.57 10.32
C VAL A 18 3.54 1.98 8.86
N ASP A 19 4.10 1.08 8.05
CA ASP A 19 4.00 1.17 6.62
C ASP A 19 2.52 1.40 6.21
N ARG A 20 2.28 2.29 5.24
CA ARG A 20 0.91 2.65 4.85
C ARG A 20 0.14 1.43 4.31
N HIS A 21 0.84 0.43 3.79
CA HIS A 21 0.29 -0.84 3.31
C HIS A 21 0.06 -1.87 4.42
N GLY A 22 0.46 -1.57 5.66
CA GLY A 22 0.27 -2.42 6.84
C GLY A 22 1.30 -3.55 6.94
N ASN A 23 1.37 -4.21 8.10
CA ASN A 23 2.37 -5.27 8.35
C ASN A 23 2.27 -6.44 7.37
N GLY A 24 1.06 -6.74 6.87
CA GLY A 24 0.84 -7.75 5.84
C GLY A 24 1.02 -7.27 4.40
N LEU A 25 1.40 -5.99 4.18
CA LEU A 25 1.53 -5.35 2.86
C LEU A 25 0.26 -5.43 1.99
N SER A 26 -0.88 -5.77 2.58
CA SER A 26 -2.16 -5.97 1.90
C SER A 26 -2.91 -4.67 1.63
N GLY A 27 -2.37 -3.51 2.03
CA GLY A 27 -2.98 -2.21 1.79
C GLY A 27 -4.21 -1.94 2.66
N GLY A 28 -5.15 -1.19 2.10
CA GLY A 28 -6.41 -0.81 2.74
C GLY A 28 -6.40 0.59 3.35
N ARG A 29 -7.38 0.87 4.23
CA ARG A 29 -7.50 2.16 4.94
C ARG A 29 -6.20 2.47 5.69
N VAL A 30 -5.68 3.67 5.47
CA VAL A 30 -4.52 4.16 6.23
C VAL A 30 -5.02 4.69 7.59
N PRO A 31 -4.50 4.20 8.72
CA PRO A 31 -4.90 4.70 10.04
C PRO A 31 -4.61 6.20 10.18
N GLY A 32 -5.51 6.92 10.85
CA GLY A 32 -5.39 8.36 11.08
C GLY A 32 -5.83 9.26 9.92
N THR A 33 -6.27 8.72 8.79
CA THR A 33 -6.84 9.53 7.70
C THR A 33 -8.38 9.60 7.76
N PRO A 34 -8.99 10.74 7.34
CA PRO A 34 -10.45 10.85 7.27
C PRO A 34 -11.08 9.74 6.39
N PRO A 35 -12.24 9.19 6.78
CA PRO A 35 -12.98 8.28 5.92
C PRO A 35 -13.48 9.01 4.65
N ASN A 36 -13.38 8.34 3.50
CA ASN A 36 -13.96 8.78 2.23
C ASN A 36 -13.42 10.13 1.70
N ASP A 37 -12.25 10.59 2.18
CA ASP A 37 -11.56 11.75 1.62
C ASP A 37 -10.65 11.32 0.45
N PRO A 38 -10.89 11.78 -0.79
CA PRO A 38 -10.07 11.42 -1.95
C PRO A 38 -8.59 11.80 -1.81
N SER A 39 -8.25 12.78 -0.98
CA SER A 39 -6.87 13.20 -0.70
C SER A 39 -6.08 12.12 0.04
N PHE A 40 -6.77 11.17 0.67
CA PHE A 40 -6.21 10.07 1.46
C PHE A 40 -6.74 8.73 0.94
N PRO A 41 -6.31 8.28 -0.25
CA PRO A 41 -6.76 7.02 -0.81
C PRO A 41 -6.29 5.83 0.04
N SER A 42 -6.99 4.72 -0.12
CA SER A 42 -6.52 3.44 0.45
C SER A 42 -5.18 3.04 -0.15
N ALA A 43 -4.29 2.50 0.69
CA ALA A 43 -3.02 1.96 0.24
C ALA A 43 -3.25 0.72 -0.65
N ALA A 44 -2.44 0.57 -1.68
CA ALA A 44 -2.51 -0.59 -2.58
C ALA A 44 -2.10 -1.88 -1.88
N ASN A 45 -2.63 -3.02 -2.32
CA ASN A 45 -2.15 -4.34 -1.92
C ASN A 45 -0.86 -4.64 -2.70
N LEU A 46 0.26 -4.78 -2.00
CA LEU A 46 1.59 -5.05 -2.59
C LEU A 46 1.92 -6.55 -2.62
N THR A 47 1.02 -7.42 -2.15
CA THR A 47 1.19 -8.87 -2.29
C THR A 47 0.77 -9.35 -3.68
N GLN A 48 1.00 -10.63 -3.97
CA GLN A 48 0.54 -11.29 -5.21
C GLN A 48 -0.98 -11.25 -5.43
N ALA A 49 -1.77 -11.03 -4.38
CA ALA A 49 -3.23 -10.86 -4.51
C ALA A 49 -3.62 -9.46 -5.03
N GLY A 50 -2.68 -8.52 -5.06
CA GLY A 50 -2.87 -7.15 -5.55
C GLY A 50 -2.45 -6.96 -7.01
N PRO A 51 -2.35 -5.69 -7.47
CA PRO A 51 -1.94 -5.38 -8.84
C PRO A 51 -0.56 -5.94 -9.23
N LEU A 52 0.36 -6.05 -8.26
CA LEU A 52 1.73 -6.54 -8.50
C LEU A 52 1.78 -8.00 -8.97
N GLY A 53 0.76 -8.82 -8.70
CA GLY A 53 0.67 -10.19 -9.22
C GLY A 53 0.48 -10.27 -10.74
N LYS A 54 0.18 -9.14 -11.40
CA LYS A 54 0.04 -9.04 -12.87
C LYS A 54 1.15 -8.25 -13.53
N TRP A 55 2.02 -7.60 -12.74
CA TRP A 55 3.05 -6.72 -13.27
C TRP A 55 4.33 -7.50 -13.55
N SER A 56 5.09 -7.06 -14.55
CA SER A 56 6.47 -7.49 -14.72
C SER A 56 7.42 -6.66 -13.84
N GLN A 57 8.67 -7.11 -13.69
CA GLN A 57 9.67 -6.28 -13.00
C GLN A 57 9.89 -4.93 -13.70
N PRO A 58 10.06 -4.86 -15.04
CA PRO A 58 10.19 -3.57 -15.74
C PRO A 58 9.00 -2.63 -15.51
N ASP A 59 7.80 -3.18 -15.47
CA ASP A 59 6.57 -2.42 -15.16
C ASP A 59 6.63 -1.78 -13.77
N PHE A 60 7.06 -2.54 -12.78
CA PHE A 60 7.23 -2.06 -11.41
C PHE A 60 8.29 -0.95 -11.33
N VAL A 61 9.43 -1.12 -12.00
CA VAL A 61 10.48 -0.08 -12.06
C VAL A 61 9.94 1.18 -12.74
N LYS A 62 9.30 1.06 -13.91
CA LYS A 62 8.68 2.18 -14.62
C LYS A 62 7.69 2.90 -13.70
N ALA A 63 6.82 2.17 -13.01
CA ALA A 63 5.82 2.73 -12.12
C ALA A 63 6.43 3.49 -10.94
N LEU A 64 7.47 2.97 -10.29
CA LEU A 64 8.15 3.66 -9.20
C LEU A 64 8.89 4.91 -9.67
N CYS A 65 9.54 4.87 -10.84
CA CYS A 65 10.34 6.00 -11.33
C CYS A 65 9.51 7.11 -11.96
N THR A 66 8.41 6.77 -12.65
CA THR A 66 7.59 7.73 -13.42
C THR A 66 6.28 8.08 -12.73
N GLY A 67 5.85 7.26 -11.76
CA GLY A 67 4.51 7.37 -11.19
C GLY A 67 3.41 6.88 -12.12
N ILE A 68 3.72 6.21 -13.23
CA ILE A 68 2.73 5.70 -14.20
C ILE A 68 2.67 4.17 -14.14
N ARG A 69 1.48 3.64 -13.85
CA ARG A 69 1.22 2.20 -13.80
C ARG A 69 1.17 1.59 -15.22
N PRO A 70 1.22 0.25 -15.34
CA PRO A 70 1.11 -0.43 -16.65
C PRO A 70 -0.23 -0.24 -17.36
N ASP A 71 -1.27 0.10 -16.60
CA ASP A 71 -2.59 0.46 -17.14
C ASP A 71 -2.68 1.96 -17.52
N GLU A 72 -1.54 2.65 -17.60
CA GLU A 72 -1.40 4.09 -17.89
C GLU A 72 -2.04 5.02 -16.84
N SER A 73 -2.51 4.48 -15.71
CA SER A 73 -3.02 5.30 -14.62
C SER A 73 -1.90 5.85 -13.73
N SER A 74 -2.08 7.08 -13.21
CA SER A 74 -1.10 7.70 -12.32
C SER A 74 -1.17 7.14 -10.90
N ILE A 75 0.00 7.00 -10.26
CA ILE A 75 0.13 6.73 -8.83
C ILE A 75 -0.22 8.00 -8.06
N HIS A 76 -1.13 7.85 -7.09
CA HIS A 76 -1.58 8.97 -6.28
C HIS A 76 -0.41 9.57 -5.46
N PRO A 77 -0.26 10.90 -5.36
CA PRO A 77 0.85 11.56 -4.66
C PRO A 77 0.98 11.23 -3.17
N PHE A 78 -0.10 10.71 -2.56
CA PHE A 78 -0.08 10.19 -1.18
C PHE A 78 0.86 8.99 -1.02
N MET A 79 1.10 8.24 -2.09
CA MET A 79 2.20 7.28 -2.16
C MET A 79 3.46 8.05 -2.61
N PRO A 80 4.56 8.04 -1.83
CA PRO A 80 5.75 8.84 -2.11
C PRO A 80 6.64 8.21 -3.20
N TRP A 81 6.07 7.92 -4.38
CA TRP A 81 6.77 7.24 -5.48
C TRP A 81 8.00 8.02 -5.95
N LYS A 82 7.97 9.36 -5.88
CA LYS A 82 9.12 10.21 -6.24
C LYS A 82 10.33 9.97 -5.35
N LEU A 83 10.12 9.62 -4.09
CA LEU A 83 11.22 9.27 -3.17
C LEU A 83 11.65 7.81 -3.40
N ALA A 84 10.69 6.89 -3.58
CA ALA A 84 11.00 5.49 -3.87
C ALA A 84 11.75 5.31 -5.20
N GLY A 85 11.42 6.10 -6.22
CA GLY A 85 12.08 6.08 -7.53
C GLY A 85 13.50 6.68 -7.54
N GLN A 86 13.98 7.24 -6.41
CA GLN A 86 15.36 7.70 -6.26
C GLN A 86 16.30 6.60 -5.72
N MET A 87 15.75 5.44 -5.35
CA MET A 87 16.55 4.28 -4.96
C MET A 87 17.40 3.78 -6.13
N LYS A 88 18.53 3.15 -5.83
CA LYS A 88 19.37 2.50 -6.85
C LYS A 88 18.62 1.35 -7.51
N ASP A 89 18.95 1.04 -8.76
CA ASP A 89 18.35 -0.07 -9.50
C ASP A 89 18.41 -1.41 -8.74
N GLU A 90 19.50 -1.64 -8.01
CA GLU A 90 19.68 -2.81 -7.15
C GLU A 90 18.68 -2.85 -5.99
N GLU A 91 18.42 -1.71 -5.36
CA GLU A 91 17.47 -1.57 -4.24
C GLU A 91 16.02 -1.73 -4.73
N ILE A 92 15.69 -1.14 -5.89
CA ILE A 92 14.39 -1.31 -6.54
C ILE A 92 14.18 -2.79 -6.90
N THR A 93 15.21 -3.43 -7.46
CA THR A 93 15.18 -4.85 -7.81
C THR A 93 15.05 -5.75 -6.59
N ALA A 94 15.77 -5.47 -5.51
CA ALA A 94 15.67 -6.20 -4.26
C ALA A 94 14.26 -6.04 -3.65
N THR A 95 13.71 -4.83 -3.68
CA THR A 95 12.34 -4.54 -3.23
C THR A 95 11.32 -5.33 -4.03
N TRP A 96 11.43 -5.35 -5.36
CA TRP A 96 10.58 -6.18 -6.22
C TRP A 96 10.65 -7.66 -5.81
N ARG A 97 11.85 -8.22 -5.70
CA ARG A 97 12.04 -9.64 -5.32
C ARG A 97 11.44 -9.95 -3.95
N TYR A 98 11.62 -9.05 -2.99
CA TYR A 98 11.00 -9.18 -1.68
C TYR A 98 9.48 -9.22 -1.80
N LEU A 99 8.85 -8.28 -2.49
CA LEU A 99 7.39 -8.25 -2.68
C LEU A 99 6.86 -9.49 -3.41
N GLN A 100 7.63 -10.04 -4.35
CA GLN A 100 7.27 -11.31 -5.01
C GLN A 100 7.34 -12.53 -4.07
N SER A 101 8.15 -12.47 -3.02
CA SER A 101 8.25 -13.55 -2.00
C SER A 101 7.15 -13.50 -0.94
N VAL A 102 6.43 -12.38 -0.83
CA VAL A 102 5.39 -12.19 0.19
C VAL A 102 4.15 -13.03 -0.17
N PRO A 103 3.63 -13.86 0.77
CA PRO A 103 2.42 -14.63 0.54
C PRO A 103 1.23 -13.73 0.14
N PRO A 104 0.38 -14.20 -0.80
CA PRO A 104 -0.84 -13.46 -1.14
C PRO A 104 -1.70 -13.23 0.11
N LYS A 105 -2.16 -11.98 0.30
CA LYS A 105 -3.06 -11.62 1.42
C LYS A 105 -4.24 -10.79 0.89
N ALA A 106 -5.43 -11.06 1.41
CA ALA A 106 -6.63 -10.30 1.04
C ALA A 106 -6.46 -8.81 1.39
N THR A 107 -6.91 -7.93 0.50
CA THR A 107 -6.77 -6.47 0.67
C THR A 107 -7.38 -5.99 1.98
N GLY A 108 -6.64 -5.18 2.74
CA GLY A 108 -7.10 -4.65 4.02
C GLY A 108 -7.05 -5.64 5.19
N GLY A 109 -6.59 -6.88 4.98
CA GLY A 109 -6.29 -7.80 6.08
C GLY A 109 -4.99 -7.39 6.77
N ARG A 110 -4.99 -6.29 7.53
CA ARG A 110 -3.79 -5.77 8.21
C ARG A 110 -3.29 -6.79 9.24
#